data_AF-A0A6F8ZGW4-F1
#
_entry.id   AF-A0A6F8ZGW4-F1
#
_cell.length_a   1.000
_cell.length_b   1.000
_cell.length_c   1.000
_cell.angle_alpha   90.00
_cell.angle_beta   90.00
_cell.angle_gamma   90.00
#
_symmetry.space_group_name_H-M   'P 1'
#
loop_
_entity.id
_entity.type
_entity.pdbx_description
1 polymer ?
#
loop_
_entity_poly.entity_id
_entity_poly.type
_entity_poly.pdbx_seq_one_letter_code
_entity_poly.pdbx_strand_id
1 'polypeptide(L)'
;MSQHVFLRGMVAIRLFSALAELTGALLMWRFQRLETAVRINGLLGLVGPLVLTTTMALGLAGLAQSRLPAARLVWIGAGVGLILWGTRR
;
A
#
# COMPACT_ATOMS: atom_id res chain seq x y z
N MET A 1 -21.72 0.07 12.23
CA MET A 1 -21.58 1.04 11.12
C MET A 1 -20.14 1.39 10.77
N SER A 2 -19.22 1.52 11.74
CA SER A 2 -17.85 2.00 11.49
C SER A 2 -16.97 1.06 10.63
N GLN A 3 -17.02 -0.26 10.83
CA GLN A 3 -16.16 -1.21 10.08
C GLN A 3 -16.37 -1.17 8.56
N HIS A 4 -17.60 -1.01 8.08
CA HIS A 4 -17.88 -0.89 6.64
C HIS A 4 -17.24 0.36 6.04
N VAL A 5 -17.11 1.45 6.81
CA VAL A 5 -16.45 2.67 6.35
C VAL A 5 -14.96 2.44 6.17
N PHE A 6 -14.30 1.77 7.11
CA PHE A 6 -12.88 1.40 6.97
C PHE A 6 -12.63 0.45 5.79
N LEU A 7 -13.49 -0.55 5.61
CA LEU A 7 -13.39 -1.48 4.47
C LEU A 7 -13.53 -0.74 3.13
N ARG A 8 -14.55 0.12 2.99
CA ARG A 8 -14.73 0.93 1.78
C ARG A 8 -13.54 1.84 1.52
N GLY A 9 -12.96 2.44 2.57
CA GLY A 9 -11.75 3.25 2.47
C GLY A 9 -10.54 2.44 1.98
N MET A 10 -10.32 1.24 2.54
CA MET A 10 -9.23 0.35 2.09
C MET A 10 -9.40 -0.05 0.62
N VAL A 11 -10.62 -0.39 0.19
CA VAL A 11 -10.92 -0.73 -1.20
C VAL A 11 -10.68 0.46 -2.12
N ALA A 12 -11.14 1.65 -1.74
CA ALA A 12 -10.96 2.86 -2.54
C ALA A 12 -9.47 3.21 -2.75
N ILE A 13 -8.64 3.12 -1.71
CA ILE A 13 -7.20 3.38 -1.82
C ILE A 13 -6.53 2.35 -2.74
N ARG A 14 -6.93 1.07 -2.69
CA ARG A 14 -6.40 0.06 -3.62
C ARG A 14 -6.80 0.31 -5.07
N LEU A 15 -8.04 0.70 -5.31
CA LEU A 15 -8.49 1.06 -6.67
C LEU A 15 -7.72 2.26 -7.20
N PHE A 16 -7.48 3.27 -6.36
CA PHE A 16 -6.64 4.42 -6.73
C PHE A 16 -5.20 4.00 -7.07
N SER A 17 -4.57 3.15 -6.24
CA SER A 17 -3.23 2.62 -6.51
C SER A 17 -3.17 1.82 -7.82
N ALA A 18 -4.17 0.98 -8.08
CA ALA A 18 -4.23 0.17 -9.30
C ALA A 18 -4.37 1.05 -10.55
N LEU A 19 -5.14 2.13 -10.47
CA LEU A 19 -5.25 3.12 -11.55
C LEU A 19 -3.94 3.87 -11.79
N ALA A 20 -3.18 4.19 -10.74
CA ALA A 20 -1.88 4.82 -10.87
C ALA A 20 -0.87 3.90 -11.59
N GLU A 21 -0.81 2.63 -11.20
CA GLU A 21 0.02 1.61 -11.87
C GLU A 21 -0.39 1.41 -13.33
N LEU A 22 -1.69 1.28 -13.60
CA LEU A 22 -2.22 1.16 -14.95
C LEU A 22 -1.85 2.38 -15.80
N THR A 23 -2.01 3.58 -15.25
CA THR A 23 -1.64 4.82 -15.93
C THR A 23 -0.14 4.85 -16.22
N GLY A 24 0.70 4.47 -15.27
CA GLY A 24 2.14 4.33 -15.49
C GLY A 24 2.48 3.38 -16.62
N ALA A 25 1.88 2.18 -16.63
CA ALA A 25 2.06 1.20 -17.69
C ALA A 25 1.63 1.74 -19.07
N LEU A 26 0.49 2.44 -19.15
CA LEU A 26 0.02 3.08 -20.38
C LEU A 26 0.97 4.19 -20.85
N LEU A 27 1.52 4.99 -19.94
CA LEU A 27 2.52 6.02 -20.27
C LEU A 27 3.83 5.39 -20.77
N MET A 28 4.31 4.32 -20.12
CA MET A 28 5.48 3.56 -20.59
C MET A 28 5.26 3.04 -22.01
N TRP A 29 4.09 2.46 -22.27
CA TRP A 29 3.71 2.00 -23.60
C TRP A 29 3.60 3.17 -24.59
N ARG A 30 3.06 4.32 -24.19
CA ARG A 30 2.92 5.49 -25.07
C ARG A 30 4.26 6.11 -25.47
N PHE A 31 5.25 6.13 -24.57
CA PHE A 31 6.53 6.79 -24.81
C PHE A 31 7.60 5.89 -25.44
N GLN A 32 7.47 4.57 -25.35
CA GLN A 32 8.36 3.59 -26.01
C GLN A 32 9.87 3.84 -25.75
N ARG A 33 10.22 4.34 -24.55
CA ARG A 33 11.60 4.65 -24.16
C ARG A 33 11.92 4.05 -22.80
N LEU A 34 13.01 3.29 -22.73
CA LEU A 34 13.43 2.63 -21.50
C LEU A 34 13.73 3.62 -20.38
N GLU A 35 14.46 4.70 -20.66
CA GLU A 35 14.78 5.73 -19.66
C GLU A 35 13.53 6.38 -19.08
N THR A 36 12.52 6.67 -19.92
CA THR A 36 11.23 7.21 -19.46
C THR A 36 10.50 6.19 -18.59
N ALA A 37 10.53 4.91 -18.96
CA ALA A 37 9.90 3.86 -18.17
C ALA A 37 10.55 3.68 -16.78
N VAL A 38 11.88 3.74 -16.71
CA VAL A 38 12.62 3.73 -15.43
C VAL A 38 12.25 4.93 -14.57
N ARG A 39 12.11 6.13 -15.15
CA ARG A 39 11.65 7.33 -14.42
C ARG A 39 10.23 7.17 -13.88
N ILE A 40 9.31 6.65 -14.68
CA ILE A 40 7.92 6.39 -14.25
C ILE A 40 7.91 5.37 -13.11
N ASN A 41 8.66 4.27 -13.22
CA ASN A 41 8.80 3.30 -12.13
C ASN A 41 9.42 3.90 -10.88
N GLY A 42 10.40 4.80 -11.02
CA GLY A 42 10.96 5.53 -9.88
C GLY A 42 9.91 6.36 -9.13
N LEU A 43 9.01 7.02 -9.86
CA LEU A 43 7.89 7.78 -9.28
C LEU A 43 6.86 6.85 -8.62
N LEU A 44 6.48 5.75 -9.30
CA LEU A 44 5.53 4.76 -8.77
C LEU A 44 6.09 3.94 -7.60
N GLY A 45 7.42 3.80 -7.51
CA GLY A 45 8.08 3.06 -6.44
C GLY A 45 7.80 3.61 -5.05
N LEU A 46 7.41 4.89 -4.92
CA LEU A 46 6.95 5.48 -3.66
C LEU A 46 5.45 5.26 -3.40
N VAL A 47 4.64 5.07 -4.44
CA VAL A 47 3.19 4.88 -4.34
C VAL A 47 2.87 3.56 -3.62
N GLY A 48 3.57 2.47 -3.97
CA GLY A 48 3.37 1.15 -3.37
C GLY A 48 3.50 1.14 -1.84
N PRO A 49 4.64 1.59 -1.28
CA PRO A 49 4.83 1.71 0.17
C PRO A 49 3.76 2.58 0.84
N LEU A 50 3.45 3.76 0.29
CA LEU A 50 2.46 4.68 0.86
C LEU A 50 1.05 4.09 0.89
N VAL A 51 0.64 3.41 -0.18
CA VAL A 51 -0.65 2.74 -0.29
C VAL A 51 -0.74 1.61 0.73
N LEU A 52 0.31 0.80 0.85
CA LEU A 52 0.36 -0.31 1.81
C LEU A 52 0.28 0.20 3.25
N THR A 53 1.10 1.19 3.62
CA THR A 53 1.10 1.72 5.00
C THR A 53 -0.23 2.35 5.35
N THR A 54 -0.84 3.10 4.44
CA THR A 54 -2.13 3.79 4.68
C THR A 54 -3.30 2.81 4.78
N THR A 55 -3.38 1.83 3.87
CA THR A 55 -4.42 0.79 3.94
C THR A 55 -4.27 -0.09 5.17
N MET A 56 -3.04 -0.44 5.55
CA MET A 56 -2.77 -1.18 6.78
C MET A 56 -3.18 -0.39 8.02
N ALA A 57 -2.82 0.90 8.09
CA ALA A 57 -3.22 1.77 9.20
C ALA A 57 -4.75 1.87 9.34
N LEU A 58 -5.49 2.03 8.23
CA LEU A 58 -6.95 2.03 8.23
C LEU A 58 -7.54 0.68 8.68
N GLY A 59 -6.97 -0.43 8.21
CA GLY A 59 -7.39 -1.77 8.62
C GLY A 59 -7.19 -1.99 10.11
N LEU A 60 -6.03 -1.62 10.64
CA LEU A 60 -5.72 -1.70 12.07
C LEU A 60 -6.61 -0.78 12.90
N ALA A 61 -6.89 0.45 12.43
CA ALA A 61 -7.81 1.36 13.11
C ALA A 61 -9.23 0.79 13.20
N GLY A 62 -9.74 0.18 12.11
CA GLY A 62 -11.03 -0.49 12.11
C GLY A 62 -11.07 -1.72 13.02
N LEU A 63 -9.98 -2.49 13.07
CA LEU A 63 -9.84 -3.65 13.96
C LEU A 63 -9.71 -3.24 15.44
N ALA A 64 -8.99 -2.15 15.74
CA ALA A 64 -8.79 -1.65 17.10
C ALA A 64 -10.10 -1.25 17.79
N GLN A 65 -11.08 -0.73 17.03
CA GLN A 65 -12.44 -0.48 17.54
C GLN A 65 -13.14 -1.75 18.06
N SER A 66 -12.69 -2.93 17.63
CA SER A 66 -13.25 -4.24 17.97
C SER A 66 -12.56 -4.87 19.20
N ARG A 67 -11.76 -4.09 19.95
CA ARG A 67 -10.86 -4.57 21.01
C ARG A 67 -9.89 -5.65 20.52
N LEU A 68 -9.04 -5.28 19.58
CA LEU A 68 -7.98 -6.17 19.11
C LEU A 68 -7.05 -6.57 20.28
N PRO A 69 -6.84 -7.87 20.56
CA PRO A 69 -5.92 -8.30 21.60
C PRO A 69 -4.50 -7.80 21.32
N ALA A 70 -3.82 -7.21 22.31
CA ALA A 70 -2.48 -6.64 22.17
C ALA A 70 -1.45 -7.64 21.59
N ALA A 71 -1.60 -8.94 21.90
CA ALA A 71 -0.77 -10.01 21.35
C ALA A 71 -0.79 -10.06 19.82
N ARG A 72 -1.91 -9.75 19.16
CA ARG A 72 -2.00 -9.73 17.69
C ARG A 72 -1.25 -8.53 17.08
N LEU A 73 -1.19 -7.41 17.79
CA LEU A 73 -0.44 -6.23 17.33
C LEU A 73 1.07 -6.49 17.33
N VAL A 74 1.58 -7.28 18.27
CA VAL A 74 3.00 -7.70 18.32
C VAL A 74 3.38 -8.47 17.05
N TRP A 75 2.56 -9.44 16.65
CA TRP A 75 2.81 -10.22 15.43
C TRP A 75 2.75 -9.39 14.15
N ILE A 76 1.83 -8.43 14.08
CA ILE A 76 1.73 -7.50 12.95
C ILE A 76 2.97 -6.61 12.87
N GLY A 77 3.41 -6.05 14.01
CA GLY A 77 4.64 -5.26 14.10
C GLY A 77 5.88 -6.08 13.71
N ALA A 78 5.97 -7.34 14.13
CA ALA A 78 7.05 -8.25 13.75
C ALA A 78 7.08 -8.48 12.23
N GLY A 79 5.94 -8.68 11.58
CA GLY A 79 5.85 -8.82 10.12
C GLY A 79 6.38 -7.58 9.38
N VAL A 80 6.04 -6.38 9.85
CA VAL A 80 6.59 -5.13 9.30
C VAL A 80 8.11 -5.06 9.50
N GLY A 81 8.60 -5.42 10.69
CA GLY A 81 10.03 -5.46 11.00
C GLY A 81 10.80 -6.42 10.08
N LEU A 82 10.24 -7.59 9.78
CA LEU A 82 10.83 -8.57 8.87
C LEU A 82 10.92 -8.06 7.42
N ILE A 83 9.88 -7.36 6.94
CA ILE A 83 9.89 -6.73 5.61
C ILE A 83 11.00 -5.68 5.53
N LEU A 84 11.09 -4.80 6.53
CA LEU A 84 12.13 -3.76 6.59
C LEU A 84 13.53 -4.36 6.71
N TRP A 85 13.70 -5.43 7.47
CA TRP A 85 14.98 -6.13 7.59
C TRP A 85 15.37 -6.84 6.30
N GLY A 86 14.44 -7.57 5.67
CA GLY A 86 14.70 -8.29 4.42
C GLY A 86 14.89 -7.39 3.20
N THR A 87 14.43 -6.14 3.25
CA THR A 87 14.66 -5.13 2.19
C THR A 87 15.86 -4.21 2.48
N ARG A 88 16.52 -4.38 3.62
CA ARG A 88 17.74 -3.67 3.97
C ARG A 88 18.90 -4.26 3.15
N ARG A 89 19.55 -3.43 2.34
CA ARG A 89 20.76 -3.79 1.59
C ARG A 89 21.96 -3.92 2.51
#